data_AF-A0A7K2F0D2-F1
#
_entry.id   AF-A0A7K2F0D2-F1
#
_cell.length_a   1.000
_cell.length_b   1.000
_cell.length_c   1.000
_cell.angle_alpha   90.00
_cell.angle_beta   90.00
_cell.angle_gamma   90.00
#
_symmetry.space_group_name_H-M   'P 1'
#
loop_
_entity.id
_entity.type
_entity.pdbx_description
1 polymer ?
#
loop_
_entity_poly.entity_id
_entity_poly.type
_entity_poly.pdbx_seq_one_letter_code
_entity_poly.pdbx_strand_id
1 'polypeptide(L)'
;MRLYRRLGHTDLSAVGETRAALREFLRYRRRPEETEVAELLLSELVTNALIHTRNGAVVTVTSAPARLRVEVRDFVTGQEPAPYVPNADDGTHGRGLLLVQSLADSWGVMTQALGKVVWFELNAGTA
;
A
#
# COMPACT_ATOMS: atom_id res chain seq x y z
N MET A 1 -7.54 -15.35 -0.54
CA MET A 1 -6.42 -15.53 -1.50
C MET A 1 -5.38 -14.44 -1.27
N ARG A 2 -4.13 -14.66 -1.68
CA ARG A 2 -3.03 -13.71 -1.46
C ARG A 2 -2.24 -13.47 -2.75
N LEU A 3 -1.88 -12.22 -3.01
CA LEU A 3 -0.88 -11.78 -3.99
C LEU A 3 0.31 -11.22 -3.24
N TYR A 4 1.52 -11.51 -3.71
CA TYR A 4 2.77 -11.07 -3.12
C TYR A 4 3.70 -10.55 -4.22
N ARG A 5 4.33 -9.40 -4.01
CA ARG A 5 5.24 -8.79 -4.97
C ARG A 5 6.38 -8.04 -4.29
N ARG A 6 7.60 -8.16 -4.83
CA ARG A 6 8.78 -7.40 -4.39
C ARG A 6 9.11 -6.32 -5.43
N LEU A 7 9.43 -5.13 -4.96
CA LEU A 7 9.73 -3.95 -5.76
C LEU A 7 11.16 -3.49 -5.45
N GLY A 8 11.95 -3.18 -6.49
CA GLY A 8 13.26 -2.57 -6.35
C GLY A 8 13.15 -1.05 -6.20
N HIS A 9 14.03 -0.43 -5.40
CA HIS A 9 13.98 1.03 -5.14
C HIS A 9 14.21 1.91 -6.37
N THR A 10 14.86 1.40 -7.42
CA THR A 10 15.12 2.12 -8.69
C THR A 10 14.11 1.81 -9.79
N ASP A 11 13.14 0.93 -9.53
CA ASP A 11 12.19 0.48 -10.54
C ASP A 11 10.93 1.36 -10.53
N LEU A 12 10.96 2.43 -11.33
CA LEU A 12 9.82 3.34 -11.48
C LEU A 12 8.63 2.68 -12.22
N SER A 13 8.88 1.61 -13.00
CA SER A 13 7.81 0.86 -13.68
C SER A 13 7.02 -0.03 -12.71
N ALA A 14 7.61 -0.35 -11.56
CA ALA A 14 7.03 -1.18 -10.51
C ALA A 14 5.63 -0.73 -10.07
N VAL A 15 5.35 0.59 -10.05
CA VAL A 15 4.02 1.12 -9.69
C VAL A 15 2.96 0.65 -10.68
N GLY A 16 3.18 0.89 -11.99
CA GLY A 16 2.24 0.52 -13.04
C GLY A 16 2.02 -0.99 -13.11
N GLU A 17 3.10 -1.76 -13.00
CA GLU A 17 3.00 -3.21 -13.02
C GLU A 17 2.29 -3.77 -11.78
N THR A 18 2.52 -3.19 -10.59
CA THR A 18 1.83 -3.64 -9.36
C THR A 18 0.34 -3.34 -9.42
N ARG A 19 -0.05 -2.19 -9.99
CA ARG A 19 -1.47 -1.88 -10.27
C ARG A 19 -2.09 -2.89 -11.24
N ALA A 20 -1.42 -3.19 -12.36
CA ALA A 20 -1.92 -4.15 -13.33
C ALA A 20 -2.12 -5.55 -12.70
N ALA A 21 -1.15 -5.98 -11.89
CA ALA A 21 -1.24 -7.24 -11.15
C ALA A 21 -2.38 -7.25 -10.13
N LEU A 22 -2.61 -6.13 -9.43
CA LEU A 22 -3.76 -5.98 -8.52
C LEU A 22 -5.08 -6.08 -9.29
N ARG A 23 -5.20 -5.39 -10.43
CA ARG A 23 -6.39 -5.44 -11.28
C ARG A 23 -6.75 -6.86 -11.67
N GLU A 24 -5.78 -7.59 -12.19
CA GLU A 24 -5.95 -8.98 -12.60
C GLU A 24 -6.33 -9.86 -11.40
N PHE A 25 -5.67 -9.65 -10.25
CA PHE A 25 -5.98 -10.36 -9.02
C PHE A 25 -7.40 -10.06 -8.49
N LEU A 26 -7.98 -8.88 -8.78
CA LEU A 26 -9.31 -8.52 -8.29
C LEU A 26 -10.44 -8.72 -9.31
N ARG A 27 -10.13 -8.93 -10.60
CA ARG A 27 -11.06 -8.98 -11.74
C ARG A 27 -12.38 -9.75 -11.52
N TYR A 28 -12.34 -10.84 -10.76
CA TYR A 28 -13.50 -11.72 -10.49
C TYR A 28 -13.89 -11.78 -9.00
N ARG A 29 -13.34 -10.90 -8.18
CA ARG A 29 -13.44 -10.93 -6.71
C ARG A 29 -14.03 -9.65 -6.12
N ARG A 30 -13.97 -8.57 -6.90
CA ARG A 30 -14.38 -7.22 -6.52
C ARG A 30 -15.07 -6.55 -7.69
N ARG A 31 -15.88 -5.54 -7.39
CA ARG A 31 -16.49 -4.71 -8.41
C ARG A 31 -15.43 -3.80 -9.05
N PRO A 32 -15.63 -3.33 -10.29
CA PRO A 32 -14.69 -2.43 -10.95
C PRO A 32 -14.35 -1.19 -10.12
N GLU A 33 -15.35 -0.56 -9.50
CA GLU A 33 -15.19 0.63 -8.66
C GLU A 33 -14.34 0.36 -7.41
N GLU A 34 -14.53 -0.79 -6.76
CA GLU A 34 -13.72 -1.21 -5.60
C GLU A 34 -12.27 -1.48 -6.03
N THR A 35 -12.08 -2.01 -7.25
CA THR A 35 -10.76 -2.28 -7.82
C THR A 35 -10.02 -1.00 -8.17
N GLU A 36 -10.71 0.00 -8.72
CA GLU A 36 -10.15 1.33 -9.03
C GLU A 36 -9.68 2.05 -7.76
N VAL A 37 -10.50 2.02 -6.69
CA VAL A 37 -10.10 2.58 -5.39
C VAL A 37 -8.89 1.83 -4.83
N ALA A 38 -8.89 0.49 -4.87
CA ALA A 38 -7.76 -0.30 -4.39
C ALA A 38 -6.46 -0.01 -5.16
N GLU A 39 -6.52 0.16 -6.48
CA GLU A 39 -5.38 0.54 -7.32
C GLU A 39 -4.84 1.92 -6.97
N LEU A 40 -5.72 2.89 -6.75
CA LEU A 40 -5.36 4.25 -6.38
C LEU A 40 -4.61 4.25 -5.04
N LEU A 41 -5.18 3.62 -4.01
CA LEU A 41 -4.56 3.57 -2.68
C LEU A 41 -3.27 2.75 -2.66
N LEU A 42 -3.20 1.66 -3.42
CA LEU A 42 -1.97 0.90 -3.60
C LEU A 42 -0.87 1.79 -4.21
N SER A 43 -1.21 2.60 -5.20
CA SER A 43 -0.24 3.48 -5.88
C SER A 43 0.35 4.51 -4.93
N GLU A 44 -0.48 5.10 -4.07
CA GLU A 44 -0.01 6.02 -3.03
C GLU A 44 0.95 5.33 -2.06
N LEU A 45 0.59 4.14 -1.55
CA LEU A 45 1.45 3.43 -0.61
C LEU A 45 2.78 2.98 -1.22
N VAL A 46 2.76 2.45 -2.45
CA VAL A 46 3.97 2.03 -3.16
C VAL A 46 4.86 3.23 -3.47
N THR A 47 4.26 4.33 -3.94
CA THR A 47 5.00 5.56 -4.25
C THR A 47 5.67 6.12 -2.99
N ASN A 48 4.94 6.19 -1.88
CA ASN A 48 5.50 6.58 -0.59
C ASN A 48 6.66 5.66 -0.17
N ALA A 49 6.51 4.34 -0.30
CA ALA A 49 7.57 3.40 0.08
C ALA A 49 8.83 3.55 -0.79
N LEU A 50 8.69 3.72 -2.11
CA LEU A 50 9.81 3.87 -3.03
C LEU A 50 10.52 5.24 -2.91
N ILE A 51 9.79 6.31 -2.61
CA ILE A 51 10.37 7.65 -2.38
C ILE A 51 11.14 7.68 -1.06
N HIS A 52 10.59 7.08 0.00
CA HIS A 52 11.14 7.20 1.34
C HIS A 52 12.17 6.11 1.70
N THR A 53 12.32 5.07 0.90
CA THR A 53 13.23 3.95 1.22
C THR A 53 14.16 3.60 0.07
N ARG A 54 15.42 3.27 0.43
CA ARG A 54 16.47 2.91 -0.55
C ARG A 54 16.58 1.41 -0.79
N ASN A 55 15.78 0.59 -0.12
CA ASN A 55 15.91 -0.88 -0.16
C ASN A 55 14.73 -1.56 -0.86
N GLY A 56 13.82 -0.78 -1.45
CA GLY A 56 12.62 -1.28 -2.12
C GLY A 56 11.53 -1.66 -1.12
N ALA A 57 10.50 -2.33 -1.64
CA ALA A 57 9.30 -2.65 -0.88
C ALA A 57 8.75 -4.03 -1.22
N VAL A 58 7.91 -4.55 -0.33
CA VAL A 58 7.12 -5.76 -0.54
C VAL A 58 5.65 -5.39 -0.42
N VAL A 59 4.90 -5.71 -1.45
CA VAL A 59 3.44 -5.59 -1.48
C VAL A 59 2.84 -6.95 -1.17
N THR A 60 1.96 -6.99 -0.19
CA THR A 60 1.08 -8.12 0.09
C THR A 60 -0.36 -7.67 -0.07
N VAL A 61 -1.14 -8.41 -0.83
CA VAL A 61 -2.58 -8.20 -0.98
C VAL A 61 -3.30 -9.44 -0.53
N THR A 62 -4.18 -9.32 0.45
CA THR A 62 -5.03 -10.41 0.94
C THR A 62 -6.48 -10.08 0.63
N SER A 63 -7.11 -10.90 -0.21
CA SER A 63 -8.53 -10.79 -0.55
C SER A 63 -9.32 -11.90 0.14
N ALA A 64 -10.26 -11.50 0.98
CA ALA A 64 -11.29 -12.32 1.59
C ALA A 64 -12.68 -11.82 1.16
N PRO A 65 -13.77 -12.60 1.28
CA PRO A 65 -15.10 -12.19 0.80
C PRO A 65 -15.52 -10.79 1.26
N ALA A 66 -15.41 -10.52 2.56
CA ALA A 66 -15.83 -9.25 3.17
C ALA A 66 -14.76 -8.15 3.17
N ARG A 67 -13.49 -8.48 2.90
CA ARG A 67 -12.38 -7.52 3.12
C ARG A 67 -11.20 -7.73 2.19
N LEU A 68 -10.71 -6.64 1.63
CA LEU A 68 -9.42 -6.56 0.95
C LEU A 68 -8.43 -5.86 1.89
N ARG A 69 -7.28 -6.47 2.15
CA ARG A 69 -6.18 -5.83 2.89
C ARG A 69 -4.96 -5.72 1.98
N VAL A 70 -4.37 -4.53 1.93
CA VAL A 70 -3.14 -4.26 1.20
C VAL A 70 -2.10 -3.78 2.19
N GLU A 71 -0.90 -4.37 2.12
CA GLU A 71 0.21 -4.09 3.01
C GLU A 71 1.45 -3.80 2.16
N VAL A 72 2.06 -2.65 2.39
CA VAL A 72 3.34 -2.27 1.78
C VAL A 72 4.37 -2.20 2.90
N ARG A 73 5.27 -3.17 2.87
CA ARG A 73 6.41 -3.25 3.79
C ARG A 73 7.63 -2.67 3.11
N ASP A 74 8.22 -1.65 3.70
CA ASP A 74 9.57 -1.26 3.31
C ASP A 74 10.62 -2.06 4.08
N PHE A 75 11.78 -2.22 3.47
CA PHE A 75 12.96 -2.76 4.16
C PHE A 75 13.79 -1.58 4.65
N VAL A 76 14.05 -1.51 5.95
CA VAL A 76 15.06 -0.60 6.49
C VAL A 76 16.22 -1.48 6.93
N THR A 77 17.15 -1.78 6.01
CA THR A 77 18.44 -2.37 6.41
C THR A 77 19.37 -1.24 6.83
N GLY A 78 19.77 -1.21 8.10
CA GLY A 78 20.84 -0.34 8.60
C GLY A 78 20.45 0.95 9.33
N GLN A 79 19.16 1.18 9.60
CA GLN A 79 18.71 2.25 10.51
C GLN A 79 17.79 1.64 11.56
N GLU A 80 17.95 2.04 12.83
CA GLU A 80 16.96 1.76 13.85
C GLU A 80 15.59 2.25 13.36
N PRO A 81 14.51 1.47 13.56
CA PRO A 81 13.17 1.91 13.22
C PRO A 81 12.85 3.14 14.05
N ALA A 82 13.00 4.33 13.47
CA ALA A 82 12.52 5.55 14.10
C ALA A 82 10.99 5.43 14.20
N PRO A 83 10.39 5.77 15.35
CA PRO A 83 8.95 5.87 15.45
C PRO A 83 8.47 6.87 14.40
N TYR A 84 7.79 6.36 13.37
CA TYR A 84 7.19 7.20 12.34
C TYR A 84 5.99 7.90 12.99
N VAL A 85 6.21 9.14 13.43
CA VAL A 85 5.15 10.09 13.71
C VAL A 85 4.74 10.65 12.35
N PRO A 86 3.47 10.49 11.90
CA PRO A 86 3.00 11.16 10.71
C PRO A 86 3.05 12.67 10.98
N ASN A 87 4.12 13.34 10.56
CA ASN A 87 4.17 14.80 10.61
C ASN A 87 3.35 15.34 9.44
N ALA A 88 2.39 16.19 9.77
CA ALA A 88 1.51 16.86 8.81
C ALA A 88 2.24 17.84 7.86
N ASP A 89 3.55 18.07 8.05
CA ASP A 89 4.32 19.16 7.42
C ASP A 89 5.25 18.74 6.27
N ASP A 90 5.18 17.50 5.81
CA ASP A 90 5.88 17.10 4.60
C ASP A 90 5.03 17.54 3.37
N GLY A 91 5.08 18.81 2.97
CA GLY A 91 4.16 19.59 2.08
C GLY A 91 3.65 19.04 0.73
N THR A 92 4.01 17.81 0.33
CA THR A 92 3.39 17.02 -0.76
C THR A 92 2.94 15.62 -0.29
N HIS A 93 3.58 15.10 0.75
CA HIS A 93 3.51 13.76 1.31
C HIS A 93 2.27 13.52 2.17
N GLY A 94 1.67 14.60 2.73
CA GLY A 94 0.39 14.53 3.43
C GLY A 94 -0.81 14.21 2.53
N ARG A 95 -0.73 14.51 1.22
CA ARG A 95 -1.87 14.33 0.29
C ARG A 95 -2.14 12.87 -0.05
N GLY A 96 -1.10 12.07 -0.29
CA GLY A 96 -1.26 10.64 -0.60
C GLY A 96 -1.83 9.85 0.58
N LEU A 97 -1.34 10.11 1.80
CA LEU A 97 -1.93 9.52 3.01
C LEU A 97 -3.32 10.08 3.32
N LEU A 98 -3.59 11.34 3.00
CA LEU A 98 -4.95 11.90 3.13
C LEU A 98 -5.94 11.22 2.18
N LEU A 99 -5.50 10.80 0.99
CA LEU A 99 -6.31 10.00 0.07
C LEU A 99 -6.60 8.61 0.64
N VAL A 100 -5.57 7.94 1.19
CA VAL A 100 -5.74 6.67 1.92
C VAL A 100 -6.69 6.82 3.09
N GLN A 101 -6.54 7.88 3.89
CA GLN A 101 -7.39 8.17 5.02
C GLN A 101 -8.84 8.46 4.62
N SER A 102 -9.05 9.05 3.44
CA SER A 102 -10.40 9.45 2.98
C SER A 102 -11.16 8.29 2.33
N LEU A 103 -10.47 7.35 1.68
CA LEU A 103 -11.10 6.29 0.87
C LEU A 103 -11.02 4.90 1.49
N ALA A 104 -10.09 4.66 2.42
CA ALA A 104 -10.00 3.37 3.10
C ALA A 104 -11.03 3.27 4.24
N ASP A 105 -11.60 2.09 4.43
CA ASP A 105 -12.40 1.79 5.62
C ASP A 105 -11.54 1.77 6.89
N SER A 106 -10.29 1.31 6.75
CA SER A 106 -9.31 1.32 7.82
C SER A 106 -7.90 1.41 7.23
N TRP A 107 -6.99 2.08 7.92
CA TRP A 107 -5.59 2.14 7.53
C TRP A 107 -4.72 2.31 8.76
N GLY A 108 -3.42 2.05 8.60
CA GLY A 108 -2.47 2.30 9.66
C GLY A 108 -1.03 2.04 9.28
N VAL A 109 -0.16 2.29 10.26
CA VAL A 109 1.28 2.05 10.18
C VAL A 109 1.67 1.15 11.33
N MET A 110 2.40 0.07 11.02
CA MET A 110 2.96 -0.85 12.03
C MET A 110 4.48 -0.86 11.88
N THR A 111 5.19 -0.39 12.92
CA THR A 111 6.64 -0.49 13.00
C THR A 111 7.06 -1.93 13.32
N GLN A 112 8.05 -2.44 12.61
CA GLN A 112 8.67 -3.74 12.85
C GLN A 112 10.17 -3.57 13.08
N ALA A 113 10.84 -4.59 13.62
CA ALA A 113 12.27 -4.54 13.92
C ALA A 113 13.17 -4.19 12.72
N LEU A 114 12.72 -4.42 11.47
CA LEU A 114 13.48 -4.22 10.24
C LEU A 114 12.75 -3.37 9.18
N GLY A 115 11.87 -2.46 9.61
CA GLY A 115 11.15 -1.55 8.71
C GLY A 115 9.74 -1.20 9.21
N LYS A 116 8.92 -0.63 8.35
CA LYS A 116 7.50 -0.36 8.64
C LYS A 116 6.60 -1.04 7.63
N VAL A 117 5.39 -1.33 8.07
CA VAL A 117 4.28 -1.79 7.22
C VAL A 117 3.24 -0.69 7.22
N VAL A 118 2.99 -0.09 6.06
CA VAL A 118 1.84 0.78 5.86
C VAL A 118 0.76 -0.04 5.18
N TRP A 119 -0.48 0.06 5.66
CA TRP A 119 -1.56 -0.80 5.18
C TRP A 119 -2.88 -0.05 5.10
N PHE A 120 -3.77 -0.56 4.26
CA PHE A 120 -5.17 -0.18 4.22
C PHE A 120 -6.08 -1.40 4.04
N GLU A 121 -7.34 -1.24 4.44
CA GLU A 121 -8.41 -2.19 4.25
C GLU A 121 -9.58 -1.52 3.52
N LEU A 122 -10.17 -2.28 2.60
CA LEU A 122 -11.45 -1.97 1.97
C LEU A 122 -12.42 -3.10 2.28
N ASN A 123 -13.57 -2.76 2.84
CA ASN A 123 -14.68 -3.67 3.03
C ASN A 123 -15.36 -3.89 1.69
N ALA A 124 -15.85 -5.11 1.46
CA ALA A 124 -16.75 -5.32 0.33
C ALA A 124 -18.02 -4.50 0.58
N GLY A 125 -18.45 -3.71 -0.40
CA GLY A 125 -19.71 -3.00 -0.29
C GLY A 125 -20.84 -4.01 -0.06
N THR A 126 -21.72 -3.75 0.90
CA THR A 126 -22.97 -4.51 1.02
C THR A 126 -23.67 -4.47 -0.34
N ALA A 127 -23.94 -5.65 -0.89
CA ALA A 127 -24.73 -5.82 -2.11
C ALA A 127 -26.17 -5.31 -1.93
#